data_AF-A0A5J6VQB3-F1
#
_entry.id   AF-A0A5J6VQB3-F1
#
_cell.length_a   1.000
_cell.length_b   1.000
_cell.length_c   1.000
_cell.angle_alpha   90.00
_cell.angle_beta   90.00
_cell.angle_gamma   90.00
#
_symmetry.space_group_name_H-M   'P 1'
#
loop_
_entity.id
_entity.type
_entity.pdbx_description
1 polymer ?
#
loop_
_entity_poly.entity_id
_entity_poly.type
_entity_poly.pdbx_seq_one_letter_code
_entity_poly.pdbx_strand_id
1 'polypeptide(L)'
;MQIRIGQVRKFGKVGCLDAYKWSNLPTSPGVYWWYFPRIALDHFRIAEFCDVTKLRLRTAPDGKVCLYHGLAKSIAQRVEWHAAQKLTLSCLQTGFLSTFRFTLLALNDFDYSEGAEKIDKYFDALSVSWRSTTTREDAESIECNELHGEYHYPLNIQGNKRPELLAFTRHLKAMRSAYKKRYISSSDHHCAK
;
A
#
# COMPACT_ATOMS: atom_id res chain seq x y z
N MET A 1 -22.32 13.28 -6.49
CA MET A 1 -20.98 13.32 -5.85
C MET A 1 -20.02 12.51 -6.72
N GLN A 2 -19.14 13.16 -7.49
CA GLN A 2 -18.30 12.49 -8.50
C GLN A 2 -17.03 11.91 -7.86
N ILE A 3 -16.94 10.58 -7.83
CA ILE A 3 -15.66 9.87 -7.63
C ILE A 3 -14.90 9.99 -8.95
N ARG A 4 -13.80 10.76 -8.99
CA ARG A 4 -12.92 10.77 -10.16
C ARG A 4 -12.08 9.49 -10.14
N ILE A 5 -12.35 8.60 -11.08
CA ILE A 5 -11.49 7.45 -11.37
C ILE A 5 -10.41 7.96 -12.34
N GLY A 6 -9.17 8.05 -11.88
CA GLY A 6 -8.04 8.24 -12.79
C GLY A 6 -7.74 6.93 -13.52
N GLN A 7 -8.23 6.78 -14.76
CA GLN A 7 -7.75 5.74 -15.68
C GLN A 7 -6.46 6.25 -16.33
N VAL A 8 -5.31 5.66 -15.99
CA VAL A 8 -4.03 5.96 -16.64
C VAL A 8 -3.96 5.18 -17.96
N ARG A 9 -4.07 5.89 -19.09
CA ARG A 9 -3.93 5.33 -20.44
C ARG A 9 -2.48 4.92 -20.69
N LYS A 10 -2.27 3.70 -21.20
CA LYS A 10 -0.98 3.18 -21.67
C LYS A 10 -0.56 3.87 -22.97
N PHE A 11 0.66 4.41 -23.03
CA PHE A 11 1.45 4.53 -24.26
C PHE A 11 2.96 4.47 -23.97
N GLY A 12 3.65 3.55 -24.66
CA GLY A 12 4.97 3.73 -25.30
C GLY A 12 6.26 4.06 -24.51
N LYS A 13 7.13 3.03 -24.41
CA LYS A 13 8.61 2.98 -24.40
C LYS A 13 9.46 3.72 -23.33
N VAL A 14 10.07 2.88 -22.47
CA VAL A 14 11.45 2.82 -21.94
C VAL A 14 12.25 4.12 -21.78
N GLY A 15 12.54 4.45 -20.51
CA GLY A 15 13.68 5.26 -20.09
C GLY A 15 13.27 6.45 -19.24
N CYS A 16 13.78 6.50 -18.00
CA CYS A 16 13.54 7.52 -16.96
C CYS A 16 12.19 7.34 -16.20
N LEU A 17 12.26 7.51 -14.87
CA LEU A 17 11.11 7.47 -13.97
C LEU A 17 9.99 8.38 -14.50
N ASP A 18 8.81 7.81 -14.80
CA ASP A 18 7.62 8.58 -15.18
C ASP A 18 7.10 9.35 -13.96
N ALA A 19 7.76 10.47 -13.63
CA ALA A 19 7.26 11.51 -12.73
C ALA A 19 5.82 11.96 -13.09
N TYR A 20 5.37 11.67 -14.31
CA TYR A 20 4.05 11.96 -14.83
C TYR A 20 2.92 11.10 -14.25
N LYS A 21 3.19 9.87 -13.78
CA LYS A 21 2.10 8.93 -13.42
C LYS A 21 1.24 9.39 -12.24
N TRP A 22 1.86 10.16 -11.34
CA TRP A 22 1.24 10.68 -10.12
C TRP A 22 1.17 12.21 -10.09
N SER A 23 1.60 12.87 -11.17
CA SER A 23 1.70 14.34 -11.28
C SER A 23 0.36 15.07 -11.11
N ASN A 24 -0.75 14.38 -11.40
CA ASN A 24 -2.11 14.94 -11.29
C ASN A 24 -2.77 14.69 -9.93
N LEU A 25 -2.03 14.19 -8.94
CA LEU A 25 -2.58 13.99 -7.60
C LEU A 25 -2.73 15.35 -6.89
N PRO A 26 -3.84 15.55 -6.17
CA PRO A 26 -4.07 16.78 -5.44
C PRO A 26 -3.12 16.89 -4.25
N THR A 27 -2.67 18.11 -3.98
CA THR A 27 -1.88 18.45 -2.79
C THR A 27 -2.75 18.73 -1.57
N SER A 28 -4.08 18.70 -1.74
CA SER A 28 -5.06 18.87 -0.66
C SER A 28 -5.11 17.64 0.26
N PRO A 29 -5.70 17.78 1.46
CA PRO A 29 -6.12 16.66 2.27
C PRO A 29 -7.12 15.77 1.54
N GLY A 30 -7.25 14.53 2.02
CA GLY A 30 -8.28 13.61 1.56
C GLY A 30 -7.92 12.16 1.82
N VAL A 31 -8.56 11.26 1.08
CA VAL A 31 -8.38 9.81 1.20
C VAL A 31 -8.06 9.17 -0.14
N TYR A 32 -7.45 7.99 -0.11
CA TYR A 32 -7.07 7.23 -1.29
C TYR A 32 -7.27 5.71 -1.12
N TRP A 33 -7.36 5.02 -2.25
CA TRP A 33 -7.63 3.59 -2.35
C TRP A 33 -6.65 2.96 -3.33
N TRP A 34 -5.93 1.93 -2.90
CA TRP A 34 -5.03 1.17 -3.77
C TRP A 34 -5.68 -0.12 -4.24
N TYR A 35 -5.72 -0.28 -5.56
CA TYR A 35 -6.33 -1.40 -6.26
C TYR A 35 -5.25 -2.28 -6.89
N PHE A 36 -5.44 -3.57 -6.70
CA PHE A 36 -4.52 -4.62 -7.07
C PHE A 36 -5.15 -5.51 -8.14
N PRO A 37 -4.36 -6.07 -9.07
CA PRO A 37 -4.79 -7.20 -9.88
C PRO A 37 -5.36 -8.30 -8.97
N ARG A 38 -6.44 -8.97 -9.41
CA ARG A 38 -7.13 -9.96 -8.57
C ARG A 38 -6.25 -11.12 -8.13
N ILE A 39 -5.25 -11.49 -8.95
CA ILE A 39 -4.24 -12.51 -8.64
C ILE A 39 -3.43 -12.18 -7.36
N ALA A 40 -3.39 -10.92 -6.92
CA ALA A 40 -2.75 -10.53 -5.68
C ALA A 40 -3.40 -11.18 -4.44
N LEU A 41 -4.69 -11.54 -4.51
CA LEU A 41 -5.37 -12.23 -3.40
C LEU A 41 -4.74 -13.60 -3.12
N ASP A 42 -4.46 -14.35 -4.19
CA ASP A 42 -3.83 -15.67 -4.12
C ASP A 42 -2.34 -15.53 -3.79
N HIS A 43 -1.66 -14.58 -4.45
CA HIS A 43 -0.25 -14.31 -4.20
C HIS A 43 0.04 -13.93 -2.74
N PHE A 44 -0.82 -13.13 -2.12
CA PHE A 44 -0.72 -12.77 -0.70
C PHE A 44 -1.31 -13.82 0.24
N ARG A 45 -1.77 -14.96 -0.30
CA ARG A 45 -2.27 -16.11 0.46
C ARG A 45 -3.37 -15.72 1.45
N ILE A 46 -4.22 -14.75 1.08
CA ILE A 46 -5.25 -14.20 1.99
C ILE A 46 -6.21 -15.32 2.43
N ALA A 47 -6.54 -16.24 1.53
CA ALA A 47 -7.46 -17.36 1.78
C ALA A 47 -6.95 -18.35 2.83
N GLU A 48 -5.65 -18.38 3.14
CA GLU A 48 -5.12 -19.25 4.20
C GLU A 48 -5.39 -18.72 5.61
N PHE A 49 -5.69 -17.42 5.72
CA PHE A 49 -5.88 -16.74 7.00
C PHE A 49 -7.28 -16.14 7.16
N CYS A 50 -8.04 -16.05 6.07
CA CYS A 50 -9.36 -15.45 6.04
C CYS A 50 -10.29 -16.27 5.15
N ASP A 51 -11.55 -16.36 5.53
CA ASP A 51 -12.60 -16.82 4.64
C ASP A 51 -12.91 -15.73 3.60
N VAL A 52 -12.28 -15.83 2.44
CA VAL A 52 -12.39 -14.85 1.35
C VAL A 52 -13.82 -14.68 0.85
N THR A 53 -14.71 -15.66 1.07
CA THR A 53 -16.13 -15.56 0.68
C THR A 53 -16.90 -14.57 1.55
N LYS A 54 -16.42 -14.31 2.77
CA LYS A 54 -16.97 -13.31 3.70
C LYS A 54 -16.38 -11.93 3.50
N LEU A 55 -15.31 -11.81 2.71
CA LEU A 55 -14.67 -10.53 2.45
C LEU A 55 -15.41 -9.78 1.35
N ARG A 56 -16.03 -8.67 1.74
CA ARG A 56 -16.55 -7.70 0.78
C ARG A 56 -15.45 -6.74 0.34
N LEU A 57 -14.85 -7.01 -0.81
CA LEU A 57 -13.80 -6.15 -1.38
C LEU A 57 -14.42 -5.13 -2.34
N ARG A 58 -13.93 -3.87 -2.27
CA ARG A 58 -14.26 -2.86 -3.27
C ARG A 58 -13.58 -3.20 -4.59
N THR A 59 -14.28 -3.08 -5.72
CA THR A 59 -13.73 -3.35 -7.05
C THR A 59 -13.70 -2.09 -7.91
N ALA A 60 -12.69 -2.00 -8.77
CA ALA A 60 -12.63 -1.01 -9.84
C ALA A 60 -13.30 -1.55 -11.12
N PRO A 61 -13.72 -0.69 -12.06
CA PRO A 61 -14.36 -1.12 -13.32
C PRO A 61 -13.52 -2.08 -14.17
N ASP A 62 -12.19 -2.05 -14.01
CA ASP A 62 -11.25 -2.94 -14.70
C ASP A 62 -11.02 -4.28 -13.97
N GLY A 63 -11.83 -4.58 -12.95
CA GLY A 63 -11.79 -5.83 -12.19
C GLY A 63 -10.71 -5.89 -11.11
N LYS A 64 -9.89 -4.85 -10.93
CA LYS A 64 -8.95 -4.78 -9.80
C LYS A 64 -9.70 -4.68 -8.47
N VAL A 65 -9.12 -5.26 -7.42
CA VAL A 65 -9.67 -5.29 -6.06
C VAL A 65 -8.92 -4.31 -5.16
N CYS A 66 -9.65 -3.55 -4.35
CA CYS A 66 -9.03 -2.64 -3.39
C CYS A 66 -8.61 -3.40 -2.14
N LEU A 67 -7.32 -3.31 -1.80
CA LEU A 67 -6.77 -4.01 -0.63
C LEU A 67 -6.27 -3.05 0.46
N TYR A 68 -6.13 -1.77 0.14
CA TYR A 68 -5.67 -0.75 1.09
C TYR A 68 -6.40 0.58 0.87
N HIS A 69 -6.79 1.20 1.98
CA HIS A 69 -7.38 2.53 2.06
C HIS A 69 -6.58 3.40 3.03
N GLY A 70 -6.46 4.70 2.79
CA GLY A 70 -5.81 5.57 3.77
C GLY A 70 -6.12 7.04 3.62
N LEU A 71 -5.89 7.78 4.71
CA LEU A 71 -5.96 9.24 4.75
C LEU A 71 -4.61 9.90 4.43
N ALA A 72 -4.66 11.14 3.94
CA ALA A 72 -3.50 11.99 3.70
C ALA A 72 -3.77 13.47 4.04
N LYS A 73 -2.75 14.16 4.57
CA LYS A 73 -2.73 15.65 4.63
C LYS A 73 -2.49 16.28 3.26
N SER A 74 -1.71 15.59 2.43
CA SER A 74 -1.50 15.88 1.01
C SER A 74 -1.51 14.53 0.29
N ILE A 75 -2.51 14.30 -0.57
CA ILE A 75 -2.66 13.03 -1.28
C ILE A 75 -1.43 12.76 -2.14
N ALA A 76 -0.96 13.75 -2.89
CA ALA A 76 0.23 13.65 -3.73
C ALA A 76 1.46 13.16 -2.94
N GLN A 77 1.81 13.88 -1.86
CA GLN A 77 2.98 13.53 -1.04
C GLN A 77 2.84 12.15 -0.40
N ARG A 78 1.64 11.80 0.08
CA ARG A 78 1.44 10.51 0.77
C ARG A 78 1.53 9.35 -0.21
N VAL A 79 0.90 9.46 -1.38
CA VAL A 79 0.97 8.44 -2.44
C VAL A 79 2.40 8.28 -2.94
N GLU A 80 3.12 9.38 -3.17
CA GLU A 80 4.54 9.34 -3.55
C GLU A 80 5.39 8.68 -2.47
N TRP A 81 5.15 9.00 -1.19
CA TRP A 81 5.81 8.32 -0.08
C TRP A 81 5.55 6.80 -0.10
N HIS A 82 4.33 6.35 -0.40
CA HIS A 82 4.06 4.92 -0.56
C HIS A 82 4.79 4.31 -1.78
N ALA A 83 4.76 4.99 -2.92
CA ALA A 83 5.13 4.41 -4.20
C ALA A 83 6.63 4.50 -4.52
N ALA A 84 7.32 5.52 -4.03
CA ALA A 84 8.67 5.88 -4.48
C ALA A 84 9.65 6.25 -3.34
N GLN A 85 9.29 5.97 -2.07
CA GLN A 85 10.24 6.21 -0.98
C GLN A 85 11.48 5.32 -1.11
N LYS A 86 12.64 5.98 -1.06
CA LYS A 86 13.95 5.33 -1.08
C LYS A 86 14.07 4.30 0.04
N LEU A 87 14.63 3.14 -0.28
CA LEU A 87 14.94 2.08 0.67
C LEU A 87 16.35 2.35 1.23
N THR A 88 16.43 2.91 2.43
CA THR A 88 17.71 3.12 3.12
C THR A 88 17.73 2.34 4.42
N LEU A 89 18.93 1.92 4.86
CA LEU A 89 19.09 1.21 6.13
C LEU A 89 18.54 2.04 7.31
N SER A 90 18.76 3.36 7.31
CA SER A 90 18.21 4.24 8.36
C SER A 90 16.69 4.23 8.39
N CYS A 91 16.01 4.24 7.23
CA CYS A 91 14.56 4.13 7.16
C CYS A 91 14.05 2.80 7.71
N LEU A 92 14.78 1.70 7.47
CA LEU A 92 14.45 0.39 8.00
C LEU A 92 14.58 0.33 9.53
N GLN A 93 15.70 0.82 10.06
CA GLN A 93 16.00 0.80 11.50
C GLN A 93 15.00 1.66 12.27
N THR A 94 14.84 2.93 11.86
CA THR A 94 13.97 3.92 12.51
C THR A 94 12.48 3.68 12.30
N GLY A 95 12.09 2.84 11.33
CA GLY A 95 10.68 2.61 10.99
C GLY A 95 10.04 3.78 10.23
N PHE A 96 10.84 4.68 9.66
CA PHE A 96 10.39 5.80 8.84
C PHE A 96 9.83 5.35 7.47
N LEU A 97 10.08 4.10 7.08
CA LEU A 97 9.48 3.55 5.87
C LEU A 97 7.96 3.43 6.04
N SER A 98 7.23 3.81 4.99
CA SER A 98 5.80 3.63 4.96
C SER A 98 5.41 2.18 5.27
N THR A 99 4.54 1.98 6.28
CA THR A 99 4.08 0.65 6.69
C THR A 99 3.48 -0.13 5.51
N PHE A 100 2.74 0.54 4.63
CA PHE A 100 2.16 -0.11 3.46
C PHE A 100 3.23 -0.56 2.45
N ARG A 101 4.19 0.31 2.10
CA ARG A 101 5.32 -0.04 1.20
C ARG A 101 6.14 -1.20 1.78
N PHE A 102 6.43 -1.14 3.08
CA PHE A 102 7.16 -2.20 3.77
C PHE A 102 6.40 -3.53 3.78
N THR A 103 5.08 -3.48 3.95
CA THR A 103 4.24 -4.68 3.88
C THR A 103 4.31 -5.32 2.50
N LEU A 104 4.28 -4.51 1.43
CA LEU A 104 4.38 -5.03 0.06
C LEU A 104 5.77 -5.59 -0.26
N LEU A 105 6.86 -4.95 0.20
CA LEU A 105 8.20 -5.53 0.09
C LEU A 105 8.25 -6.94 0.68
N ALA A 106 7.73 -7.08 1.90
CA ALA A 106 7.83 -8.30 2.66
C ALA A 106 6.85 -9.39 2.16
N LEU A 107 5.66 -9.03 1.69
CA LEU A 107 4.72 -9.97 1.06
C LEU A 107 5.26 -10.56 -0.26
N ASN A 108 5.99 -9.77 -1.03
CA ASN A 108 6.58 -10.22 -2.30
C ASN A 108 7.98 -10.81 -2.12
N ASP A 109 8.50 -10.84 -0.87
CA ASP A 109 9.88 -11.24 -0.53
C ASP A 109 10.94 -10.57 -1.42
N PHE A 110 10.71 -9.31 -1.80
CA PHE A 110 11.70 -8.53 -2.53
C PHE A 110 12.87 -8.22 -1.62
N ASP A 111 14.10 -8.28 -2.12
CA ASP A 111 15.25 -7.98 -1.28
C ASP A 111 15.25 -6.50 -0.84
N TYR A 112 15.49 -6.19 0.44
CA TYR A 112 15.48 -4.79 0.89
C TYR A 112 16.63 -3.96 0.31
N SER A 113 17.81 -4.58 0.16
CA SER A 113 19.05 -3.93 -0.27
C SER A 113 19.05 -3.64 -1.78
N GLU A 114 18.38 -4.47 -2.57
CA GLU A 114 18.40 -4.40 -4.04
C GLU A 114 17.01 -4.26 -4.69
N GLY A 115 15.94 -4.39 -3.91
CA GLY A 115 14.57 -4.49 -4.40
C GLY A 115 13.86 -3.18 -4.68
N ALA A 116 14.55 -2.03 -4.61
CA ALA A 116 13.96 -0.72 -4.88
C ALA A 116 13.25 -0.68 -6.24
N GLU A 117 13.93 -1.12 -7.30
CA GLU A 117 13.34 -1.16 -8.64
C GLU A 117 12.16 -2.14 -8.74
N LYS A 118 12.23 -3.29 -8.04
CA LYS A 118 11.15 -4.29 -8.03
C LYS A 118 9.90 -3.75 -7.36
N ILE A 119 10.03 -3.11 -6.21
CA ILE A 119 8.88 -2.54 -5.50
C ILE A 119 8.30 -1.33 -6.25
N ASP A 120 9.13 -0.51 -6.89
CA ASP A 120 8.66 0.64 -7.68
C ASP A 120 7.84 0.16 -8.89
N LYS A 121 8.38 -0.82 -9.64
CA LYS A 121 7.65 -1.49 -10.73
C LYS A 121 6.36 -2.16 -10.26
N TYR A 122 6.36 -2.71 -9.04
CA TYR A 122 5.16 -3.30 -8.46
C TYR A 122 4.08 -2.23 -8.19
N PHE A 123 4.44 -1.11 -7.57
CA PHE A 123 3.53 0.03 -7.38
C PHE A 123 3.03 0.59 -8.71
N ASP A 124 3.87 0.58 -9.74
CA ASP A 124 3.49 1.00 -11.08
C ASP A 124 2.39 0.12 -11.70
N ALA A 125 2.29 -1.15 -11.34
CA ALA A 125 1.22 -2.01 -11.82
C ALA A 125 -0.13 -1.79 -11.10
N LEU A 126 -0.10 -1.09 -9.96
CA LEU A 126 -1.30 -0.82 -9.16
C LEU A 126 -2.09 0.36 -9.72
N SER A 127 -3.31 0.52 -9.23
CA SER A 127 -4.14 1.69 -9.52
C SER A 127 -4.51 2.39 -8.22
N VAL A 128 -4.52 3.72 -8.23
CA VAL A 128 -4.92 4.53 -7.09
C VAL A 128 -6.13 5.38 -7.45
N SER A 129 -7.15 5.36 -6.60
CA SER A 129 -8.24 6.34 -6.65
C SER A 129 -8.14 7.24 -5.44
N TRP A 130 -8.67 8.46 -5.52
CA TRP A 130 -8.62 9.41 -4.42
C TRP A 130 -9.84 10.31 -4.36
N ARG A 131 -10.04 10.92 -3.20
CA ARG A 131 -11.04 11.95 -2.96
C ARG A 131 -10.43 13.03 -2.08
N SER A 132 -10.29 14.23 -2.65
CA SER A 132 -9.91 15.42 -1.90
C SER A 132 -10.99 15.86 -0.93
N THR A 133 -10.56 16.49 0.15
CA THR A 133 -11.39 17.19 1.13
C THR A 133 -10.86 18.60 1.34
N THR A 134 -11.69 19.46 1.92
CA THR A 134 -11.28 20.82 2.31
C THR A 134 -10.43 20.78 3.57
N THR A 135 -10.82 19.96 4.54
CA THR A 135 -10.16 19.87 5.85
C THR A 135 -9.59 18.46 6.08
N ARG A 136 -8.70 18.35 7.07
CA ARG A 136 -8.17 17.06 7.49
C ARG A 136 -9.22 16.26 8.25
N GLU A 137 -10.05 16.93 9.03
CA GLU A 137 -11.10 16.37 9.86
C GLU A 137 -12.15 15.67 8.98
N ASP A 138 -12.48 16.26 7.83
CA ASP A 138 -13.34 15.62 6.82
C ASP A 138 -12.70 14.34 6.28
N ALA A 139 -11.39 14.36 6.02
CA ALA A 139 -10.67 13.17 5.53
C ALA A 139 -10.64 12.06 6.57
N GLU A 140 -10.42 12.39 7.85
CA GLU A 140 -10.48 11.45 8.97
C GLU A 140 -11.87 10.85 9.14
N SER A 141 -12.93 11.67 9.04
CA SER A 141 -14.31 11.20 9.08
C SER A 141 -14.60 10.22 7.93
N ILE A 142 -14.17 10.54 6.71
CA ILE A 142 -14.34 9.65 5.55
C ILE A 142 -13.56 8.36 5.73
N GLU A 143 -12.29 8.42 6.15
CA GLU A 143 -11.47 7.21 6.34
C GLU A 143 -12.07 6.30 7.43
N CYS A 144 -12.49 6.90 8.55
CA CYS A 144 -13.14 6.18 9.63
C CYS A 144 -14.42 5.49 9.13
N ASN A 145 -15.28 6.19 8.41
CA ASN A 145 -16.51 5.63 7.85
C ASN A 145 -16.22 4.53 6.82
N GLU A 146 -15.17 4.66 6.01
CA GLU A 146 -14.79 3.65 5.02
C GLU A 146 -14.26 2.37 5.70
N LEU A 147 -13.39 2.49 6.71
CA LEU A 147 -12.82 1.34 7.42
C LEU A 147 -13.87 0.61 8.29
N HIS A 148 -14.86 1.32 8.83
CA HIS A 148 -15.96 0.77 9.63
C HIS A 148 -17.24 0.49 8.82
N GLY A 149 -17.26 0.83 7.53
CA GLY A 149 -18.40 0.66 6.65
C GLY A 149 -18.56 -0.75 6.10
N GLU A 150 -18.70 -0.86 4.79
CA GLU A 150 -19.16 -2.08 4.12
C GLU A 150 -18.00 -2.91 3.53
N TYR A 151 -16.88 -2.26 3.21
CA TYR A 151 -15.75 -2.88 2.52
C TYR A 151 -14.65 -3.30 3.48
N HIS A 152 -13.93 -4.35 3.08
CA HIS A 152 -12.80 -4.93 3.78
C HIS A 152 -11.49 -4.54 3.08
N TYR A 153 -10.49 -4.17 3.88
CA TYR A 153 -9.18 -3.73 3.40
C TYR A 153 -8.06 -4.58 4.03
N PRO A 154 -7.75 -5.76 3.46
CA PRO A 154 -6.83 -6.74 4.06
C PRO A 154 -5.44 -6.21 4.41
N LEU A 155 -4.95 -5.18 3.70
CA LEU A 155 -3.60 -4.62 3.91
C LEU A 155 -3.60 -3.43 4.90
N ASN A 156 -4.75 -2.98 5.38
CA ASN A 156 -4.82 -2.01 6.48
C ASN A 156 -4.51 -2.71 7.80
N ILE A 157 -3.30 -2.50 8.33
CA ILE A 157 -2.89 -3.04 9.64
C ILE A 157 -3.36 -2.12 10.79
N GLN A 158 -3.38 -0.81 10.55
CA GLN A 158 -3.83 0.19 11.52
C GLN A 158 -5.32 0.48 11.30
N GLY A 159 -6.07 0.67 12.40
CA GLY A 159 -7.49 1.00 12.36
C GLY A 159 -8.42 -0.16 11.95
N ASN A 160 -7.90 -1.23 11.37
CA ASN A 160 -8.69 -2.37 10.92
C ASN A 160 -9.05 -3.29 12.10
N LYS A 161 -10.30 -3.18 12.54
CA LYS A 161 -10.88 -3.96 13.66
C LYS A 161 -11.80 -5.09 13.17
N ARG A 162 -11.76 -5.43 11.88
CA ARG A 162 -12.62 -6.47 11.28
C ARG A 162 -12.23 -7.86 11.77
N PRO A 163 -13.15 -8.60 12.43
CA PRO A 163 -12.87 -9.96 12.88
C PRO A 163 -12.43 -10.89 11.73
N GLU A 164 -13.00 -10.70 10.55
CA GLU A 164 -12.73 -11.46 9.33
C GLU A 164 -11.26 -11.35 8.90
N LEU A 165 -10.59 -10.23 9.24
CA LEU A 165 -9.21 -9.93 8.84
C LEU A 165 -8.21 -10.11 9.99
N LEU A 166 -8.65 -10.52 11.18
CA LEU A 166 -7.80 -10.53 12.38
C LEU A 166 -6.60 -11.48 12.23
N ALA A 167 -6.83 -12.69 11.72
CA ALA A 167 -5.78 -13.68 11.52
C ALA A 167 -4.79 -13.23 10.44
N PHE A 168 -5.26 -12.71 9.31
CA PHE A 168 -4.37 -12.16 8.28
C PHE A 168 -3.59 -10.93 8.77
N THR A 169 -4.21 -10.05 9.56
CA THR A 169 -3.51 -8.92 10.17
C THR A 169 -2.39 -9.37 11.10
N ARG A 170 -2.59 -10.45 11.87
CA ARG A 170 -1.53 -11.05 12.70
C ARG A 170 -0.41 -11.62 11.83
N HIS A 171 -0.76 -12.32 10.75
CA HIS A 171 0.21 -12.82 9.78
C HIS A 171 1.05 -11.69 9.19
N LEU A 172 0.43 -10.60 8.71
CA LEU A 172 1.15 -9.43 8.18
C LEU A 172 2.12 -8.82 9.19
N LYS A 173 1.72 -8.71 10.47
CA LYS A 173 2.60 -8.20 11.54
C LYS A 173 3.80 -9.13 11.77
N ALA A 174 3.57 -10.43 11.86
CA ALA A 174 4.63 -11.42 12.08
C ALA A 174 5.62 -11.46 10.91
N MET A 175 5.09 -11.52 9.68
CA MET A 175 5.86 -11.55 8.43
C MET A 175 6.75 -10.30 8.30
N ARG A 176 6.20 -9.09 8.54
CA ARG A 176 7.00 -7.85 8.53
C ARG A 176 8.10 -7.84 9.59
N SER A 177 7.82 -8.37 10.77
CA SER A 177 8.80 -8.45 11.86
C SER A 177 9.96 -9.37 11.47
N ALA A 178 9.66 -10.55 10.93
CA ALA A 178 10.65 -11.50 10.43
C ALA A 178 11.49 -10.91 9.29
N TYR A 179 10.83 -10.26 8.32
CA TYR A 179 11.49 -9.59 7.20
C TYR A 179 12.42 -8.47 7.70
N LYS A 180 11.96 -7.60 8.62
CA LYS A 180 12.81 -6.56 9.22
C LYS A 180 14.05 -7.14 9.89
N LYS A 181 13.87 -8.21 10.69
CA LYS A 181 14.96 -8.87 11.41
C LYS A 181 16.03 -9.42 10.46
N ARG A 182 15.62 -10.02 9.34
CA ARG A 182 16.53 -10.55 8.31
C ARG A 182 17.55 -9.49 7.85
N TYR A 183 17.09 -8.29 7.55
CA TYR A 183 17.94 -7.23 6.99
C TYR A 183 18.73 -6.44 8.02
N ILE A 184 18.21 -6.28 9.24
CA ILE A 184 18.97 -5.63 10.33
C ILE A 184 20.09 -6.53 10.84
N SER A 185 19.79 -7.81 11.11
CA SER A 185 20.83 -8.73 11.62
C SER A 185 21.92 -9.02 10.57
N SER A 186 21.61 -8.94 9.28
CA SER A 186 22.60 -9.10 8.21
C SER A 186 23.53 -7.89 8.06
N SER A 187 23.07 -6.67 8.38
CA SER A 187 23.92 -5.48 8.32
C SER A 187 24.96 -5.43 9.45
N ASP A 188 24.66 -6.01 10.62
CA ASP A 188 25.57 -6.00 11.77
C ASP A 188 26.82 -6.86 11.54
N HIS A 189 26.75 -7.87 10.66
CA HIS A 189 27.91 -8.72 10.31
C HIS A 189 28.82 -8.12 9.23
N HIS A 190 28.35 -7.11 8.48
CA HIS A 190 29.16 -6.50 7.42
C HIS A 190 30.04 -5.34 7.93
N CYS A 191 29.77 -4.82 9.13
CA CYS A 191 30.55 -3.73 9.74
C CYS A 191 31.68 -4.23 10.67
N ALA A 192 31.83 -5.55 10.83
CA ALA A 192 32.90 -6.18 11.60
C ALA A 192 33.99 -6.74 10.67
N LYS A 193 34.70 -5.86 9.96
CA LYS A 193 36.00 -6.15 9.33
C LYS A 193 36.88 -4.92 9.35
#